data_AF-A0A7C1IE32-F1
#
_entry.id   AF-A0A7C1IE32-F1
#
_cell.length_a   1.000
_cell.length_b   1.000
_cell.length_c   1.000
_cell.angle_alpha   90.00
_cell.angle_beta   90.00
_cell.angle_gamma   90.00
#
_symmetry.space_group_name_H-M   'P 1'
#
loop_
_entity.id
_entity.type
_entity.pdbx_description
1 polymer ?
#
loop_
_entity_poly.entity_id
_entity_poly.type
_entity_poly.pdbx_seq_one_letter_code
_entity_poly.pdbx_strand_id
1 'polypeptide(L)'
;MVVSVANRGNPDGHIQTRRGGVDDFDIGAMTDIPDFTGNYIAAGITGASVDVIFITGAFNDAWLRFRYQDAAQNGWRYPLTDVFPDVWQTYSVLFNPAWSDLDARAAGWITDDDVDPAADPSASFAATMSNVYTVEVRIAGDGSLIAGIDNFAVIPEPTSILLLGTGVVALIKKRLIRIMR
;
A
#
# COMPACT_ATOMS: atom_id res chain seq x y z
N MET A 1 -6.59 -2.23 -8.04
CA MET A 1 -7.91 -2.43 -7.40
C MET A 1 -7.72 -2.28 -5.91
N VAL A 2 -8.37 -1.27 -5.32
CA VAL A 2 -8.40 -1.11 -3.87
C VAL A 2 -9.65 -1.79 -3.34
N VAL A 3 -9.48 -2.52 -2.24
CA VAL A 3 -10.60 -3.04 -1.46
C VAL A 3 -10.64 -2.23 -0.17
N SER A 4 -11.76 -1.54 0.08
CA SER A 4 -12.06 -0.92 1.36
C SER A 4 -13.09 -1.74 2.13
N VAL A 5 -12.81 -1.99 3.41
CA VAL A 5 -13.73 -2.68 4.32
C VAL A 5 -13.78 -1.95 5.64
N ALA A 6 -14.99 -1.70 6.15
CA ALA A 6 -15.17 -1.14 7.47
C ALA A 6 -14.56 -2.10 8.52
N ASN A 7 -13.66 -1.58 9.33
CA ASN A 7 -13.09 -2.32 10.45
C ASN A 7 -13.21 -1.48 11.73
N ARG A 8 -12.75 -2.00 12.87
CA ARG A 8 -12.80 -1.26 14.15
C ARG A 8 -11.50 -0.53 14.48
N GLY A 9 -10.52 -0.51 13.56
CA GLY A 9 -9.13 -0.10 13.81
C GLY A 9 -8.50 -0.89 14.97
N ASN A 10 -7.38 -0.39 15.49
CA ASN A 10 -6.85 -0.78 16.80
C ASN A 10 -7.32 0.20 17.90
N PRO A 11 -8.28 -0.20 18.75
CA PRO A 11 -8.70 0.63 19.89
C PRO A 11 -7.61 0.81 20.96
N ASP A 12 -6.54 0.01 20.95
CA ASP A 12 -5.47 0.07 21.94
C ASP A 12 -4.35 1.08 21.58
N GLY A 13 -4.39 1.64 20.37
CA GLY A 13 -3.47 2.71 19.95
C GLY A 13 -3.32 2.81 18.43
N HIS A 14 -3.25 4.05 17.93
CA HIS A 14 -2.99 4.36 16.52
C HIS A 14 -2.12 5.60 16.39
N ILE A 15 -1.55 5.82 15.21
CA ILE A 15 -0.85 7.08 14.90
C ILE A 15 -1.90 8.12 14.54
N GLN A 16 -1.91 9.24 15.25
CA GLN A 16 -2.76 10.37 14.90
C GLN A 16 -1.92 11.48 14.29
N THR A 17 -2.28 11.88 13.07
CA THR A 17 -1.60 12.93 12.31
C THR A 17 -2.48 14.17 12.27
N ARG A 18 -1.88 15.35 12.41
CA ARG A 18 -2.63 16.60 12.60
C ARG A 18 -1.97 17.77 11.89
N ARG A 19 -2.79 18.66 11.33
CA ARG A 19 -2.40 19.98 10.83
C ARG A 19 -3.34 21.04 11.41
N GLY A 20 -2.77 22.10 11.96
CA GLY A 20 -3.51 23.17 12.67
C GLY A 20 -3.79 24.44 11.87
N GLY A 21 -3.54 24.47 10.55
CA GLY A 21 -3.60 25.70 9.75
C GLY A 21 -3.66 25.46 8.23
N VAL A 22 -3.49 26.54 7.47
CA VAL A 22 -3.54 26.60 5.99
C VAL A 22 -2.22 26.27 5.31
N ASP A 23 -1.24 25.77 6.06
CA ASP A 23 0.07 25.41 5.49
C ASP A 23 -0.07 24.24 4.51
N ASP A 24 0.72 24.31 3.44
CA ASP A 24 0.66 23.45 2.24
C ASP A 24 1.20 22.02 2.46
N PHE A 25 1.31 21.58 3.71
CA PHE A 25 1.87 20.28 4.03
C PHE A 25 0.77 19.26 4.31
N ASP A 26 0.82 18.13 3.61
CA ASP A 26 -0.05 16.98 3.84
C ASP A 26 0.23 16.32 5.20
N ILE A 27 -0.80 15.80 5.84
CA ILE A 27 -0.60 14.95 7.03
C ILE A 27 -0.39 13.50 6.59
N GLY A 28 0.21 12.68 7.45
CA GLY A 28 0.48 11.29 7.06
C GLY A 28 1.50 10.60 7.94
N ALA A 29 1.86 9.40 7.53
CA ALA A 29 2.92 8.60 8.13
C ALA A 29 3.93 8.19 7.06
N MET A 30 5.21 8.18 7.45
CA MET A 30 6.32 7.74 6.61
C MET A 30 7.20 6.80 7.42
N THR A 31 7.72 5.76 6.79
CA THR A 31 8.70 4.86 7.39
C THR A 31 9.77 4.46 6.39
N ASP A 32 11.00 4.33 6.87
CA ASP A 32 12.14 3.72 6.18
C ASP A 32 12.60 2.41 6.87
N ILE A 33 11.82 1.92 7.85
CA ILE A 33 12.16 0.75 8.65
C ILE A 33 12.27 -0.50 7.75
N PRO A 34 13.33 -1.32 7.90
CA PRO A 34 13.61 -2.47 7.02
C PRO A 34 12.48 -3.50 6.85
N ASP A 35 11.57 -3.62 7.84
CA ASP A 35 10.44 -4.55 7.78
C ASP A 35 9.41 -4.17 6.70
N PHE A 36 9.43 -2.91 6.25
CA PHE A 36 8.50 -2.35 5.26
C PHE A 36 9.22 -1.80 4.03
N THR A 37 10.52 -2.02 3.87
CA THR A 37 11.32 -1.41 2.80
C THR A 37 12.27 -2.43 2.17
N GLY A 38 13.00 -2.02 1.13
CA GLY A 38 13.96 -2.84 0.41
C GLY A 38 13.42 -3.41 -0.90
N ASN A 39 13.89 -4.60 -1.27
CA ASN A 39 13.63 -5.20 -2.57
C ASN A 39 12.35 -6.05 -2.54
N TYR A 40 11.23 -5.45 -2.94
CA TYR A 40 9.93 -6.13 -2.95
C TYR A 40 9.86 -7.27 -3.98
N ILE A 41 10.61 -7.18 -5.08
CA ILE A 41 10.72 -8.26 -6.07
C ILE A 41 11.37 -9.49 -5.42
N ALA A 42 12.51 -9.30 -4.77
CA ALA A 42 13.24 -10.39 -4.13
C ALA A 42 12.53 -10.94 -2.88
N ALA A 43 11.81 -10.07 -2.15
CA ALA A 43 11.02 -10.45 -0.98
C ALA A 43 9.66 -11.08 -1.34
N GLY A 44 9.26 -11.06 -2.62
CA GLY A 44 7.96 -11.54 -3.07
C GLY A 44 6.80 -10.74 -2.46
N ILE A 45 6.96 -9.43 -2.28
CA ILE A 45 5.90 -8.54 -1.78
C ILE A 45 5.05 -8.09 -2.96
N THR A 46 3.74 -8.32 -2.88
CA THR A 46 2.75 -8.04 -3.95
C THR A 46 1.57 -7.21 -3.49
N GLY A 47 1.66 -6.62 -2.32
CA GLY A 47 0.64 -5.69 -1.86
C GLY A 47 1.04 -4.94 -0.61
N ALA A 48 0.20 -4.01 -0.24
CA ALA A 48 0.24 -3.31 1.02
C ALA A 48 -1.18 -3.07 1.52
N SER A 49 -1.35 -2.98 2.83
CA SER A 49 -2.60 -2.57 3.47
C SER A 49 -2.35 -1.53 4.55
N VAL A 50 -3.35 -0.69 4.78
CA VAL A 50 -3.36 0.29 5.86
C VAL A 50 -4.78 0.55 6.33
N ASP A 51 -4.95 0.79 7.63
CA ASP A 51 -6.19 1.30 8.19
C ASP A 51 -6.12 2.81 8.33
N VAL A 52 -7.18 3.50 7.88
CA VAL A 52 -7.28 4.97 7.96
C VAL A 52 -8.66 5.37 8.48
N ILE A 53 -8.71 6.41 9.30
CA ILE A 53 -9.93 7.13 9.71
C ILE A 53 -9.74 8.64 9.51
N PHE A 54 -10.74 9.28 8.89
CA PHE A 54 -10.73 10.70 8.58
C PHE A 54 -11.55 11.46 9.63
N ILE A 55 -10.90 11.99 10.67
CA ILE A 55 -11.57 12.42 11.92
C ILE A 55 -12.10 13.84 11.82
N THR A 56 -11.31 14.78 11.28
CA THR A 56 -11.71 16.20 11.19
C THR A 56 -11.02 16.84 10.00
N GLY A 57 -11.76 17.61 9.21
CA GLY A 57 -11.22 18.38 8.10
C GLY A 57 -11.97 18.17 6.79
N ALA A 58 -11.63 18.99 5.79
CA ALA A 58 -12.10 18.82 4.42
C ALA A 58 -11.03 18.08 3.61
N PHE A 59 -11.05 16.75 3.70
CA PHE A 59 -10.13 15.90 2.95
C PHE A 59 -10.46 15.90 1.47
N ASN A 60 -9.43 15.92 0.63
CA ASN A 60 -9.59 15.91 -0.82
C ASN A 60 -8.72 14.86 -1.52
N ASP A 61 -7.73 14.28 -0.83
CA ASP A 61 -6.88 13.23 -1.41
C ASP A 61 -6.23 12.38 -0.31
N ALA A 62 -5.97 11.11 -0.62
CA ALA A 62 -5.25 10.18 0.23
C ALA A 62 -4.55 9.12 -0.62
N TRP A 63 -3.25 8.91 -0.41
CA TRP A 63 -2.47 7.99 -1.23
C TRP A 63 -1.42 7.20 -0.46
N LEU A 64 -1.18 5.99 -0.95
CA LEU A 64 0.01 5.20 -0.63
C LEU A 64 1.12 5.60 -1.60
N ARG A 65 2.35 5.75 -1.11
CA ARG A 65 3.51 6.09 -1.94
C ARG A 65 4.75 5.28 -1.59
N PHE A 66 5.54 4.95 -2.60
CA PHE A 66 6.85 4.33 -2.49
C PHE A 66 7.90 5.21 -3.17
N ARG A 67 9.03 5.48 -2.49
CA ARG A 67 10.17 6.21 -3.06
C ARG A 67 11.38 5.31 -3.27
N TYR A 68 12.19 5.68 -4.25
CA TYR A 68 13.42 4.98 -4.61
C TYR A 68 14.64 5.62 -3.94
N GLN A 69 15.55 4.81 -3.39
CA GLN A 69 16.87 5.18 -2.82
C GLN A 69 16.94 6.15 -1.63
N ASP A 70 16.16 7.21 -1.60
CA ASP A 70 16.12 8.21 -0.52
C ASP A 70 14.75 8.91 -0.42
N ALA A 71 14.56 9.70 0.64
CA ALA A 71 13.30 10.40 0.88
C ALA A 71 13.10 11.66 0.02
N ALA A 72 14.13 12.16 -0.65
CA ALA A 72 14.06 13.33 -1.53
C ALA A 72 13.60 12.95 -2.94
N GLN A 73 13.83 11.70 -3.37
CA GLN A 73 13.43 11.24 -4.70
C GLN A 73 11.91 11.15 -4.86
N ASN A 74 11.47 11.46 -6.08
CA ASN A 74 10.10 11.20 -6.48
C ASN A 74 9.83 9.70 -6.62
N GLY A 75 8.56 9.34 -6.59
CA GLY A 75 8.16 7.95 -6.50
C GLY A 75 6.82 7.67 -7.15
N TRP A 76 6.32 6.49 -6.81
CA TRP A 76 5.05 5.99 -7.31
C TRP A 76 4.01 6.06 -6.22
N ARG A 77 2.83 6.58 -6.56
CA ARG A 77 1.72 6.71 -5.64
C ARG A 77 0.44 6.09 -6.20
N TYR A 78 -0.39 5.63 -5.29
CA TYR A 78 -1.67 5.00 -5.58
C TYR A 78 -2.77 5.67 -4.74
N PRO A 79 -3.82 6.24 -5.37
CA PRO A 79 -4.95 6.83 -4.64
C PRO A 79 -5.71 5.78 -3.82
N LEU A 80 -5.84 6.00 -2.52
CA LEU A 80 -6.54 5.07 -1.61
C LEU A 80 -8.05 5.24 -1.69
N THR A 81 -8.53 6.49 -1.77
CA THR A 81 -9.96 6.80 -1.78
C THR A 81 -10.26 8.20 -2.29
N ASP A 82 -11.47 8.39 -2.80
CA ASP A 82 -12.12 9.67 -3.12
C ASP A 82 -13.28 9.98 -2.15
N VAL A 83 -13.50 9.12 -1.15
CA VAL A 83 -14.52 9.26 -0.11
C VAL A 83 -13.86 9.14 1.25
N PHE A 84 -14.10 10.11 2.13
CA PHE A 84 -13.37 10.25 3.40
C PHE A 84 -14.29 10.00 4.61
N PRO A 85 -14.60 8.73 4.94
CA PRO A 85 -15.49 8.41 6.04
C PRO A 85 -14.84 8.65 7.41
N ASP A 86 -15.66 9.06 8.38
CA ASP A 86 -15.30 9.22 9.80
C ASP A 86 -15.34 7.90 10.58
N VAL A 87 -15.22 6.78 9.87
CA VAL A 87 -15.14 5.42 10.41
C VAL A 87 -13.92 4.72 9.83
N TRP A 88 -13.28 3.85 10.62
CA TRP A 88 -12.10 3.12 10.17
C TRP A 88 -12.37 2.28 8.91
N GLN A 89 -11.48 2.42 7.94
CA GLN A 89 -11.45 1.63 6.71
C GLN A 89 -10.08 0.99 6.54
N THR A 90 -10.06 -0.30 6.21
CA THR A 90 -8.86 -0.96 5.69
C THR A 90 -8.78 -0.76 4.20
N TYR A 91 -7.71 -0.16 3.71
CA TYR A 91 -7.38 -0.06 2.29
C TYR A 91 -6.31 -1.08 1.94
N SER A 92 -6.61 -1.98 1.00
CA SER A 92 -5.64 -2.95 0.47
C SER A 92 -5.31 -2.66 -1.00
N VAL A 93 -4.03 -2.49 -1.30
CA VAL A 93 -3.50 -2.25 -2.66
C VAL A 93 -2.69 -3.46 -3.09
N LEU A 94 -3.06 -4.08 -4.20
CA LEU A 94 -2.28 -5.15 -4.84
C LEU A 94 -1.44 -4.59 -5.98
N PHE A 95 -0.23 -5.09 -6.13
CA PHE A 95 0.69 -4.73 -7.22
C PHE A 95 1.59 -5.90 -7.59
N ASN A 96 2.15 -5.87 -8.81
CA ASN A 96 3.25 -6.76 -9.18
C ASN A 96 4.53 -5.93 -9.26
N PRO A 97 5.54 -6.20 -8.41
CA PRO A 97 6.74 -5.37 -8.33
C PRO A 97 7.62 -5.43 -9.60
N ALA A 98 7.34 -6.37 -10.52
CA ALA A 98 8.01 -6.50 -11.81
C ALA A 98 7.24 -5.86 -12.99
N TRP A 99 6.15 -5.15 -12.74
CA TRP A 99 5.40 -4.46 -13.81
C TRP A 99 6.26 -3.44 -14.55
N SER A 100 5.96 -3.31 -15.85
CA SER A 100 6.40 -2.14 -16.61
C SER A 100 5.67 -0.88 -16.12
N ASP A 101 6.22 0.30 -16.40
CA ASP A 101 5.56 1.57 -16.08
C ASP A 101 4.18 1.68 -16.73
N LEU A 102 4.00 1.09 -17.92
CA LEU A 102 2.72 1.06 -18.60
C LEU A 102 1.70 0.19 -17.85
N ASP A 103 2.10 -0.99 -17.39
CA ASP A 103 1.23 -1.89 -16.64
C ASP A 103 0.86 -1.29 -15.27
N ALA A 104 1.82 -0.66 -14.59
CA ALA A 104 1.60 0.03 -13.33
C ALA A 104 0.59 1.18 -13.48
N ARG A 105 0.75 2.02 -14.51
CA ARG A 105 -0.22 3.08 -14.83
C ARG A 105 -1.59 2.53 -15.20
N ALA A 106 -1.66 1.47 -16.00
CA ALA A 106 -2.93 0.80 -16.31
C ALA A 106 -3.61 0.23 -15.05
N ALA A 107 -2.84 -0.12 -14.02
CA ALA A 107 -3.34 -0.57 -12.73
C ALA A 107 -3.73 0.57 -11.77
N GLY A 108 -3.51 1.84 -12.14
CA GLY A 108 -3.89 3.03 -11.37
C GLY A 108 -2.76 3.68 -10.56
N TRP A 109 -1.51 3.22 -10.72
CA TRP A 109 -0.35 3.91 -10.16
C TRP A 109 0.00 5.14 -11.00
N ILE A 110 0.41 6.22 -10.35
CA ILE A 110 0.90 7.44 -11.00
C ILE A 110 2.23 7.85 -10.36
N THR A 111 3.07 8.54 -11.11
CA THR A 111 4.29 9.16 -10.56
C THR A 111 4.00 10.54 -10.01
N ASP A 112 4.92 11.11 -9.24
CA ASP A 112 4.79 12.52 -8.84
C ASP A 112 4.94 13.47 -10.03
N ASP A 113 5.77 13.11 -11.01
CA ASP A 113 5.93 13.87 -12.26
C ASP A 113 4.73 13.74 -13.22
N ASP A 114 3.89 12.71 -13.06
CA ASP A 114 2.57 12.66 -13.74
C ASP A 114 1.61 13.72 -13.18
N VAL A 115 1.82 14.18 -11.93
CA VAL A 115 0.95 15.13 -11.22
C VAL A 115 1.48 16.55 -11.30
N ASP A 116 2.78 16.71 -11.05
CA ASP A 116 3.51 17.96 -11.25
C ASP A 116 4.58 17.75 -12.31
N PRO A 117 4.33 18.15 -13.57
CA PRO A 117 5.30 18.03 -14.65
C PRO A 117 6.62 18.80 -14.43
N ALA A 118 6.70 19.67 -13.42
CA ALA A 118 7.93 20.37 -13.04
C ALA A 118 8.76 19.60 -12.00
N ALA A 119 8.24 18.51 -11.45
CA ALA A 119 8.94 17.66 -10.50
C ALA A 119 10.04 16.83 -11.19
N ASP A 120 11.08 16.48 -10.44
CA ASP A 120 12.12 15.57 -10.94
C ASP A 120 11.51 14.21 -11.35
N PRO A 121 11.95 13.59 -12.47
CA PRO A 121 11.39 12.33 -12.92
C PRO A 121 11.53 11.22 -11.89
N SER A 122 10.48 10.42 -11.71
CA SER A 122 10.53 9.21 -10.88
C SER A 122 11.31 8.10 -11.58
N ALA A 123 11.97 7.23 -10.79
CA ALA A 123 12.50 5.98 -11.33
C ALA A 123 11.37 5.11 -11.88
N SER A 124 11.69 4.14 -12.74
CA SER A 124 10.67 3.19 -13.25
C SER A 124 10.02 2.42 -12.09
N PHE A 125 8.81 1.91 -12.32
CA PHE A 125 8.06 1.18 -11.30
C PHE A 125 8.87 -0.01 -10.76
N ALA A 126 9.41 -0.82 -11.67
CA ALA A 126 10.25 -1.97 -11.31
C ALA A 126 11.53 -1.56 -10.58
N ALA A 127 12.18 -0.45 -10.95
CA ALA A 127 13.35 0.05 -10.24
C ALA A 127 12.99 0.49 -8.82
N THR A 128 11.88 1.23 -8.67
CA THR A 128 11.36 1.67 -7.38
C THR A 128 11.07 0.48 -6.48
N MET A 129 10.38 -0.54 -7.00
CA MET A 129 10.04 -1.76 -6.24
C MET A 129 11.26 -2.66 -5.95
N SER A 130 12.32 -2.57 -6.75
CA SER A 130 13.58 -3.28 -6.46
C SER A 130 14.38 -2.67 -5.30
N ASN A 131 14.05 -1.43 -4.90
CA ASN A 131 14.71 -0.71 -3.82
C ASN A 131 13.78 0.38 -3.25
N VAL A 132 12.71 -0.05 -2.58
CA VAL A 132 11.80 0.83 -1.86
C VAL A 132 12.56 1.39 -0.66
N TYR A 133 12.82 2.68 -0.63
CA TYR A 133 13.52 3.33 0.48
C TYR A 133 12.55 3.82 1.54
N THR A 134 11.48 4.50 1.15
CA THR A 134 10.40 4.90 2.05
C THR A 134 9.05 4.40 1.55
N VAL A 135 8.19 4.12 2.52
CA VAL A 135 6.75 3.95 2.33
C VAL A 135 6.03 5.08 3.04
N GLU A 136 5.05 5.66 2.36
CA GLU A 136 4.27 6.79 2.85
C GLU A 136 2.78 6.54 2.69
N VAL A 137 2.02 6.93 3.71
CA VAL A 137 0.58 7.18 3.59
C VAL A 137 0.40 8.67 3.81
N ARG A 138 -0.06 9.35 2.77
CA ARG A 138 -0.27 10.80 2.75
C ARG A 138 -1.76 11.09 2.62
N ILE A 139 -2.20 12.14 3.31
CA ILE A 139 -3.58 12.57 3.39
C ILE A 139 -3.57 14.11 3.26
N ALA A 140 -4.26 14.59 2.23
CA ALA A 140 -4.38 16.00 1.91
C ALA A 140 -5.80 16.51 2.15
N GLY A 141 -5.93 17.83 2.17
CA GLY A 141 -7.20 18.50 2.39
C GLY A 141 -7.02 19.99 2.63
N ASP A 142 -8.11 20.68 2.94
CA ASP A 142 -8.12 22.11 3.22
C ASP A 142 -8.28 22.40 4.72
N GLY A 143 -7.54 23.39 5.21
CA GLY A 143 -7.61 23.86 6.59
C GLY A 143 -7.07 22.86 7.61
N SER A 144 -7.66 22.85 8.81
CA SER A 144 -7.24 21.95 9.89
C SER A 144 -7.66 20.51 9.61
N LEU A 145 -6.70 19.59 9.66
CA LEU A 145 -6.90 18.18 9.36
C LEU A 145 -6.48 17.31 10.54
N ILE A 146 -7.23 16.23 10.78
CA ILE A 146 -6.92 15.19 11.76
C ILE A 146 -7.29 13.84 11.16
N ALA A 147 -6.32 12.93 11.06
CA ALA A 147 -6.54 11.55 10.63
C ALA A 147 -5.86 10.56 11.57
N GLY A 148 -6.40 9.34 11.63
CA GLY A 148 -5.77 8.19 12.27
C GLY A 148 -5.24 7.22 11.22
N ILE A 149 -4.05 6.66 11.46
CA ILE A 149 -3.39 5.65 10.62
C ILE A 149 -2.97 4.48 11.51
N ASP A 150 -3.20 3.26 11.04
CA ASP A 150 -2.91 2.05 11.79
C ASP A 150 -2.74 0.80 10.90
N ASN A 151 -2.25 -0.31 11.46
CA ASN A 151 -2.11 -1.64 10.85
C ASN A 151 -1.48 -1.64 9.45
N PHE A 152 -0.45 -0.81 9.25
CA PHE A 152 0.31 -0.85 8.01
C PHE A 152 1.00 -2.21 7.87
N ALA A 153 0.81 -2.85 6.72
CA ALA A 153 1.44 -4.13 6.41
C ALA A 153 1.82 -4.21 4.93
N VAL A 154 2.93 -4.89 4.65
CA VAL A 154 3.26 -5.39 3.31
C VAL A 154 2.75 -6.83 3.17
N ILE A 155 2.27 -7.18 1.99
CA ILE A 155 1.59 -8.45 1.71
C ILE A 155 2.48 -9.30 0.81
N PRO A 156 3.10 -10.38 1.33
CA PRO A 156 3.81 -11.34 0.51
C PRO A 156 2.88 -12.07 -0.46
N GLU A 157 3.42 -12.58 -1.57
CA GLU A 157 2.69 -13.49 -2.44
C GLU A 157 2.15 -14.67 -1.61
N PRO A 158 0.88 -15.07 -1.79
CA PRO A 158 0.40 -16.29 -1.18
C PRO A 158 1.27 -17.43 -1.71
N THR A 159 2.00 -18.12 -0.82
CA THR A 159 2.89 -19.22 -1.20
C THR A 159 2.09 -20.31 -1.92
N SER A 160 2.12 -20.29 -3.25
CA SER A 160 1.42 -21.24 -4.13
C SER A 160 1.92 -22.68 -3.95
N ILE A 161 3.10 -22.84 -3.33
CA ILE A 161 3.67 -24.13 -2.89
C ILE A 161 2.80 -24.84 -1.84
N LEU A 162 2.12 -24.08 -0.95
CA LEU A 162 1.26 -24.66 0.08
C LEU A 162 -0.06 -25.21 -0.50
N LEU A 163 -0.56 -24.60 -1.58
CA LEU A 163 -1.76 -25.05 -2.30
C LEU A 163 -1.48 -26.30 -3.15
N LEU A 164 -0.32 -26.38 -3.81
CA LEU A 164 0.08 -27.57 -4.58
C LEU A 164 0.41 -28.76 -3.66
N GLY A 165 1.08 -28.52 -2.53
CA GLY A 165 1.40 -29.58 -1.55
C GLY A 165 0.16 -30.24 -0.95
N THR A 166 -0.85 -29.45 -0.58
CA THR A 166 -2.12 -29.99 -0.07
C THR A 166 -2.94 -30.70 -1.16
N GLY A 167 -2.93 -30.17 -2.38
CA GLY A 167 -3.59 -30.79 -3.55
C GLY A 167 -3.03 -32.17 -3.89
N VAL A 168 -1.70 -32.33 -3.91
CA VAL A 168 -1.03 -33.62 -4.20
C VAL A 168 -1.28 -34.65 -3.09
N VAL A 169 -1.21 -34.25 -1.82
CA VAL A 169 -1.49 -35.15 -0.69
C VAL A 169 -2.96 -35.64 -0.70
N ALA A 170 -3.91 -34.77 -1.05
CA ALA A 170 -5.31 -35.14 -1.19
C ALA A 170 -5.56 -36.12 -2.35
N LEU A 171 -4.85 -35.94 -3.48
CA LEU A 171 -4.89 -36.84 -4.63
C LEU A 171 -4.29 -38.22 -4.32
N ILE A 172 -3.17 -38.28 -3.59
CA ILE A 172 -2.54 -39.54 -3.18
C ILE A 172 -3.45 -40.33 -2.21
N LYS A 173 -4.05 -39.66 -1.22
CA LYS A 173 -5.00 -40.32 -0.29
C LYS A 173 -6.23 -40.88 -1.01
N LYS A 174 -6.80 -40.16 -1.98
CA LYS A 174 -7.94 -40.67 -2.77
C LYS A 174 -7.58 -41.89 -3.62
N ARG A 175 -6.36 -41.97 -4.14
CA ARG A 175 -5.93 -43.10 -4.99
C ARG A 175 -5.69 -44.38 -4.19
N LEU A 176 -5.13 -44.27 -2.97
CA LEU A 176 -4.89 -45.41 -2.09
C LEU A 176 -6.19 -46.06 -1.57
N ILE A 177 -7.20 -45.26 -1.21
CA ILE A 177 -8.50 -45.77 -0.74
C ILE A 177 -9.24 -46.57 -1.82
N ARG A 178 -9.00 -46.27 -3.10
CA ARG A 178 -9.68 -46.92 -4.23
C ARG A 178 -9.08 -48.26 -4.66
N ILE A 179 -7.85 -48.56 -4.23
CA ILE A 179 -7.14 -49.82 -4.51
C ILE A 179 -7.43 -50.88 -3.42
N MET A 180 -7.91 -50.46 -2.26
CA MET A 180 -8.20 -51.32 -1.10
C MET A 180 -9.69 -51.71 -0.98
N ARG A 181 -10.49 -51.52 -2.03
CA ARG A 181 -11.88 -51.98 -2.16
C ARG A 181 -12.00 -52.85 -3.40
#